data_AF-A0A349M839-F1
#
_entry.id   AF-A0A349M839-F1
#
_cell.length_a   1.000
_cell.length_b   1.000
_cell.length_c   1.000
_cell.angle_alpha   90.00
_cell.angle_beta   90.00
_cell.angle_gamma   90.00
#
_symmetry.space_group_name_H-M   'P 1'
#
loop_
_entity.id
_entity.type
_entity.pdbx_description
1 polymer ?
#
loop_
_entity_poly.entity_id
_entity_poly.type
_entity_poly.pdbx_seq_one_letter_code
_entity_poly.pdbx_strand_id
1 'polypeptide(L)'
;TIEVAGNYKDLWKYIKLFKLMFWAEPKRGGGYRIDLDGPISPFVSSTLRYGRQLAAFLPALFLCDQWRMHAYVHPPQGRGEMLYRLDHTCSLHSHFTRSGEFDSQLEANFAHEFEQKVGGKRGHWQLTRESEVLLLGDTVMVPDFVLTDTNDEKRRILVELVGFWHPQYLRRKVEKVRAAQCAHLLLLVYKGLNVTEEAFQDVASEVIFFQHSPVLKEVMETVETMAERVYGPRPRRKREHTYKEKRRPKKAGAGNAPEAS
;
A
#
# COMPACT_ATOMS: atom_id res chain seq x y z
N THR A 1 19.33 -4.28 5.21
CA THR A 1 18.27 -4.26 4.18
C THR A 1 17.16 -5.24 4.53
N ILE A 2 15.93 -4.84 4.27
CA ILE A 2 14.70 -5.61 4.44
C ILE A 2 13.99 -5.62 3.08
N GLU A 3 13.40 -6.74 2.72
CA GLU A 3 12.44 -6.81 1.62
C GLU A 3 11.14 -7.41 2.15
N VAL A 4 10.02 -6.82 1.76
CA VAL A 4 8.70 -7.14 2.31
C VAL A 4 7.71 -7.29 1.17
N ALA A 5 6.76 -8.20 1.32
CA ALA A 5 5.60 -8.34 0.47
C ALA A 5 4.38 -8.68 1.35
N GLY A 6 3.31 -7.90 1.21
CA GLY A 6 2.10 -8.06 2.02
C GLY A 6 2.24 -7.59 3.47
N ASN A 7 1.11 -7.16 4.04
CA ASN A 7 0.93 -6.77 5.45
C ASN A 7 2.09 -5.94 6.08
N TYR A 8 2.59 -4.93 5.36
CA TYR A 8 3.74 -4.12 5.78
C TYR A 8 3.35 -2.78 6.43
N LYS A 9 2.06 -2.51 6.68
CA LYS A 9 1.62 -1.26 7.33
C LYS A 9 2.18 -1.14 8.74
N ASP A 10 2.07 -2.21 9.53
CA ASP A 10 2.65 -2.25 10.86
C ASP A 10 4.15 -2.03 10.81
N LEU A 11 4.84 -2.59 9.80
CA LEU A 11 6.27 -2.33 9.61
C LEU A 11 6.55 -0.83 9.46
N TRP A 12 5.86 -0.13 8.55
CA TRP A 12 6.04 1.31 8.37
C TRP A 12 5.67 2.13 9.60
N LYS A 13 4.61 1.74 10.30
CA LYS A 13 4.19 2.33 11.57
C LYS A 13 5.31 2.22 12.61
N TYR A 14 5.93 1.05 12.73
CA TYR A 14 7.03 0.83 13.66
C TYR A 14 8.34 1.50 13.22
N ILE A 15 8.69 1.53 11.93
CA ILE A 15 9.82 2.31 11.40
C ILE A 15 9.69 3.77 11.85
N LYS A 16 8.50 4.36 11.69
CA LYS A 16 8.20 5.74 12.12
C LYS A 16 8.22 5.89 13.63
N LEU A 17 7.59 4.98 14.37
CA LEU A 17 7.50 5.01 15.84
C LEU A 17 8.90 5.01 16.46
N PHE A 18 9.78 4.15 15.95
CA PHE A 18 11.15 4.03 16.45
C PHE A 18 12.11 5.08 15.88
N LYS A 19 11.64 5.92 14.94
CA LYS A 19 12.38 7.02 14.31
C LYS A 19 13.64 6.52 13.61
N LEU A 20 13.52 5.41 12.89
CA LEU A 20 14.63 4.84 12.14
C LEU A 20 14.85 5.63 10.86
N MET A 21 16.12 5.76 10.47
CA MET A 21 16.51 6.31 9.18
C MET A 21 16.45 5.21 8.14
N PHE A 22 15.80 5.49 7.02
CA PHE A 22 15.60 4.50 5.98
C PHE A 22 15.61 5.13 4.60
N TRP A 23 15.99 4.31 3.64
CA TRP A 23 15.67 4.50 2.23
C TRP A 23 14.79 3.36 1.76
N ALA A 24 13.92 3.60 0.80
CA ALA A 24 13.08 2.54 0.27
C ALA A 24 12.79 2.71 -1.21
N GLU A 25 12.53 1.59 -1.86
CA GLU A 25 12.11 1.51 -3.26
C GLU A 25 11.01 0.44 -3.42
N PRO A 26 10.02 0.67 -4.30
CA PRO A 26 9.04 -0.35 -4.63
C PRO A 26 9.72 -1.52 -5.37
N LYS A 27 9.31 -2.75 -5.06
CA LYS A 27 9.80 -3.96 -5.74
C LYS A 27 8.96 -4.29 -6.96
N ARG A 28 9.61 -4.84 -8.00
CA ARG A 28 8.92 -5.49 -9.12
C ARG A 28 8.13 -6.70 -8.58
N GLY A 29 6.81 -6.70 -8.76
CA GLY A 29 5.92 -7.73 -8.22
C GLY A 29 5.27 -7.39 -6.88
N GLY A 30 5.43 -6.16 -6.38
CA GLY A 30 4.77 -5.66 -5.18
C GLY A 30 5.64 -5.66 -3.92
N GLY A 31 5.25 -4.84 -2.95
CA GLY A 31 6.01 -4.62 -1.73
C GLY A 31 7.21 -3.69 -1.90
N TYR A 32 8.10 -3.69 -0.91
CA TYR A 32 9.19 -2.70 -0.81
C TYR A 32 10.52 -3.38 -0.47
N ARG A 33 11.59 -2.81 -1.00
CA ARG A 33 12.94 -2.96 -0.45
C ARG A 33 13.22 -1.74 0.41
N ILE A 34 13.66 -1.97 1.64
CA ILE A 34 13.86 -0.97 2.66
C ILE A 34 15.30 -1.14 3.19
N ASP A 35 16.11 -0.13 3.02
CA ASP A 35 17.45 -0.05 3.60
C ASP A 35 17.36 0.78 4.89
N LEU A 36 17.66 0.17 6.03
CA LEU A 36 17.73 0.85 7.32
C LEU A 36 19.18 1.16 7.64
N ASP A 37 19.46 2.39 8.04
CA ASP A 37 20.77 2.75 8.57
C ASP A 37 21.03 2.03 9.90
N GLY A 38 22.24 1.50 10.03
CA GLY A 38 22.70 0.87 11.26
C GLY A 38 23.16 1.91 12.30
N PRO A 39 23.36 1.49 13.57
CA PRO A 39 23.75 2.41 14.64
C PRO A 39 25.15 3.03 14.49
N ILE A 40 25.99 2.42 13.64
CA ILE A 40 27.34 2.87 13.29
C ILE A 40 27.34 3.79 12.05
N SER A 41 26.18 4.09 11.47
CA SER A 41 26.06 5.01 10.33
C SER A 41 26.56 6.41 10.73
N PRO A 42 27.30 7.11 9.85
CA PRO A 42 27.86 8.44 10.13
C PRO A 42 26.78 9.50 10.41
N PHE A 43 25.53 9.23 10.04
CA PHE A 43 24.39 10.10 10.28
C PHE A 43 23.76 9.93 11.68
N VAL A 44 24.21 8.94 12.46
CA VAL A 44 23.70 8.66 13.81
C VAL A 44 24.54 9.39 14.85
N SER A 45 23.95 10.39 15.53
CA SER A 45 24.62 11.15 16.59
C SER A 45 24.73 10.39 17.93
N SER A 46 23.85 9.42 18.20
CA SER A 46 23.86 8.62 19.43
C SER A 46 23.68 7.13 19.10
N THR A 47 24.80 6.45 18.85
CA THR A 47 24.87 5.02 18.50
C THR A 47 24.08 4.13 19.46
N LEU A 48 24.26 4.30 20.78
CA LEU A 48 23.59 3.46 21.78
C LEU A 48 22.06 3.67 21.78
N ARG A 49 21.61 4.92 21.72
CA ARG A 49 20.17 5.23 21.72
C ARG A 49 19.52 4.71 20.45
N TYR A 50 20.11 5.00 19.30
CA TYR A 50 19.60 4.54 18.01
C TYR A 50 19.63 3.01 17.90
N GLY A 51 20.70 2.36 18.37
CA GLY A 51 20.80 0.90 18.42
C GLY A 51 19.69 0.26 19.25
N ARG A 52 19.32 0.86 20.40
CA ARG A 52 18.18 0.40 21.20
C ARG A 52 16.86 0.52 20.43
N GLN A 53 16.66 1.60 19.68
CA GLN A 53 15.45 1.79 18.86
C GLN A 53 15.40 0.79 17.70
N LEU A 54 16.53 0.56 17.03
CA LEU A 54 16.63 -0.43 15.94
C LEU A 54 16.34 -1.85 16.45
N ALA A 55 16.88 -2.23 17.60
CA ALA A 55 16.60 -3.52 18.22
C ALA A 55 15.12 -3.67 18.62
N ALA A 56 14.54 -2.61 19.20
CA ALA A 56 13.13 -2.58 19.58
C ALA A 56 12.18 -2.66 18.37
N PHE A 57 12.62 -2.24 17.19
CA PHE A 57 11.87 -2.34 15.95
C PHE A 57 11.78 -3.75 15.37
N LEU A 58 12.84 -4.57 15.49
CA LEU A 58 12.94 -5.88 14.82
C LEU A 58 11.70 -6.78 14.94
N PRO A 59 11.00 -6.88 16.08
CA PRO A 59 9.78 -7.69 16.20
C PRO A 59 8.66 -7.28 15.23
N ALA A 60 8.65 -6.04 14.72
CA ALA A 60 7.68 -5.58 13.72
C ALA A 60 7.82 -6.31 12.38
N LEU A 61 9.01 -6.81 12.03
CA LEU A 61 9.23 -7.62 10.83
C LEU A 61 8.36 -8.87 10.85
N PHE A 62 8.19 -9.46 12.03
CA PHE A 62 7.46 -10.71 12.21
C PHE A 62 5.93 -10.54 12.10
N LEU A 63 5.44 -9.30 11.95
CA LEU A 63 4.04 -9.01 11.63
C LEU A 63 3.76 -9.10 10.13
N CYS A 64 4.79 -9.00 9.28
CA CYS A 64 4.67 -9.11 7.82
C CYS A 64 4.49 -10.58 7.41
N ASP A 65 3.70 -10.83 6.36
CA ASP A 65 3.41 -12.20 5.91
C ASP A 65 4.57 -12.80 5.10
N GLN A 66 5.21 -12.01 4.25
CA GLN A 66 6.38 -12.41 3.48
C GLN A 66 7.46 -11.34 3.63
N TRP A 67 8.59 -11.71 4.24
CA TRP A 67 9.71 -10.81 4.40
C TRP A 67 11.04 -11.56 4.39
N ARG A 68 12.10 -10.82 4.09
CA ARG A 68 13.50 -11.23 4.28
C ARG A 68 14.32 -10.04 4.71
N MET A 69 15.34 -10.28 5.53
CA MET A 69 16.26 -9.30 6.03
C MET A 69 17.68 -9.82 5.86
N HIS A 70 18.58 -8.93 5.49
CA HIS A 70 20.00 -9.15 5.67
C HIS A 70 20.67 -7.94 6.32
N ALA A 71 21.62 -8.20 7.21
CA ALA A 71 22.31 -7.18 7.97
C ALA A 71 23.81 -7.51 8.04
N TYR A 72 24.63 -6.52 7.75
CA TYR A 72 26.05 -6.57 8.02
C TYR A 72 26.30 -6.10 9.45
N VAL A 73 26.99 -6.91 10.24
CA VAL A 73 27.22 -6.68 11.67
C VAL A 73 28.71 -6.86 11.96
N HIS A 74 29.28 -5.94 12.74
CA HIS A 74 30.64 -6.06 13.26
C HIS A 74 30.57 -6.53 14.72
N PRO A 75 30.81 -7.83 15.01
CA PRO A 75 30.77 -8.33 16.37
C PRO A 75 31.97 -7.80 17.15
N PRO A 76 31.83 -7.45 18.45
CA PRO A 76 32.94 -6.95 19.27
C PRO A 76 34.14 -7.91 19.34
N GLN A 77 33.88 -9.22 19.22
CA GLN A 77 34.87 -10.29 19.31
C GLN A 77 35.22 -10.89 17.93
N GLY A 78 34.62 -10.39 16.86
CA GLY A 78 34.73 -10.94 15.50
C GLY A 78 35.92 -10.37 14.73
N ARG A 79 36.51 -11.19 13.84
CA ARG A 79 37.61 -10.77 12.95
C ARG A 79 37.14 -10.09 11.66
N GLY A 80 35.98 -9.43 11.67
CA GLY A 80 35.45 -8.76 10.48
C GLY A 80 33.94 -8.58 10.49
N GLU A 81 33.44 -8.02 9.38
CA GLU A 81 32.01 -7.89 9.10
C GLU A 81 31.39 -9.29 8.88
N MET A 82 30.22 -9.52 9.47
CA MET A 82 29.45 -10.75 9.32
C MET A 82 28.09 -10.44 8.70
N LEU A 83 27.66 -11.29 7.77
CA LEU A 83 26.35 -11.19 7.15
C LEU A 83 25.32 -12.08 7.86
N TYR A 84 24.35 -11.46 8.49
CA TYR A 84 23.17 -12.11 9.07
C TYR A 84 22.03 -12.10 8.06
N ARG A 85 21.28 -13.21 7.98
CA ARG A 85 20.09 -13.36 7.13
C ARG A 85 18.96 -13.96 7.94
N LEU A 86 17.77 -13.38 7.83
CA LEU A 86 16.54 -13.88 8.41
C LEU A 86 15.42 -13.72 7.39
N ASP A 87 14.40 -14.56 7.47
CA ASP A 87 13.19 -14.43 6.68
C ASP A 87 11.98 -14.96 7.44
N HIS A 88 10.81 -14.84 6.81
CA HIS A 88 9.52 -15.24 7.35
C HIS A 88 9.41 -16.73 7.75
N THR A 89 10.38 -17.58 7.40
CA THR A 89 10.40 -19.00 7.81
C THR A 89 11.07 -19.22 9.16
N CYS A 90 11.65 -18.18 9.77
CA CYS A 90 12.27 -18.29 11.09
C CYS A 90 11.24 -18.57 12.19
N SER A 91 11.68 -19.21 13.28
CA SER A 91 10.84 -19.55 14.43
C SER A 91 10.63 -18.38 15.41
N LEU A 92 10.95 -17.14 15.01
CA LEU A 92 10.82 -15.97 15.87
C LEU A 92 9.41 -15.40 15.76
N HIS A 93 8.87 -14.97 16.90
CA HIS A 93 7.52 -14.41 16.99
C HIS A 93 7.56 -12.97 17.48
N SER A 94 6.66 -12.15 16.95
CA SER A 94 6.47 -10.80 17.46
C SER A 94 5.82 -10.85 18.84
N HIS A 95 6.23 -9.94 19.72
CA HIS A 95 5.44 -9.59 20.91
C HIS A 95 4.53 -8.39 20.65
N PHE A 96 4.55 -7.82 19.44
CA PHE A 96 3.60 -6.81 19.02
C PHE A 96 2.31 -7.45 18.52
N THR A 97 1.21 -6.74 18.72
CA THR A 97 -0.08 -7.10 18.16
C THR A 97 -0.18 -6.53 16.75
N ARG A 98 -0.68 -7.33 15.80
CA ARG A 98 -1.07 -6.81 14.48
C ARG A 98 -2.13 -5.73 14.68
N SER A 99 -2.02 -4.61 13.96
CA SER A 99 -3.09 -3.62 13.97
C SER A 99 -4.39 -4.24 13.43
N GLY A 100 -5.53 -3.73 13.90
CA GLY A 100 -6.83 -4.09 13.32
C GLY A 100 -6.93 -3.70 11.85
N GLU A 101 -7.98 -4.15 11.16
CA GLU A 101 -8.15 -3.86 9.73
C GLU A 101 -8.29 -2.37 9.39
N PHE A 102 -8.71 -1.57 10.37
CA PHE A 102 -8.92 -0.13 10.27
C PHE A 102 -8.31 0.55 11.51
N ASP A 103 -7.70 1.72 11.30
CA ASP A 103 -7.20 2.54 12.39
C ASP A 103 -8.33 3.36 13.03
N SER A 104 -9.46 3.52 12.33
CA SER A 104 -10.63 4.24 12.83
C SER A 104 -11.98 3.65 12.38
N GLN A 105 -13.02 3.93 13.16
CA GLN A 105 -14.40 3.59 12.78
C GLN A 105 -14.84 4.31 11.49
N LEU A 106 -14.27 5.50 11.22
CA LEU A 106 -14.54 6.26 10.00
C LEU A 106 -14.07 5.49 8.76
N GLU A 107 -12.84 4.96 8.78
CA GLU A 107 -12.32 4.12 7.71
C GLU A 107 -13.15 2.84 7.54
N ALA A 108 -13.48 2.17 8.65
CA ALA A 108 -14.29 0.95 8.64
C ALA A 108 -15.66 1.18 7.99
N ASN A 109 -16.33 2.27 8.36
CA ASN A 109 -17.62 2.64 7.80
C ASN A 109 -17.53 2.98 6.31
N PHE A 110 -16.49 3.71 5.90
CA PHE A 110 -16.27 4.07 4.50
C PHE A 110 -16.06 2.82 3.62
N ALA A 111 -15.21 1.90 4.07
CA ALA A 111 -14.96 0.65 3.34
C ALA A 111 -16.21 -0.22 3.24
N HIS A 112 -16.97 -0.32 4.33
CA HIS A 112 -18.23 -1.07 4.35
C HIS A 112 -19.28 -0.47 3.42
N GLU A 113 -19.44 0.86 3.44
CA GLU A 113 -20.37 1.56 2.54
C GLU A 113 -19.95 1.40 1.07
N PHE A 114 -18.65 1.49 0.78
CA PHE A 114 -18.11 1.24 -0.54
C PHE A 114 -18.48 -0.17 -1.01
N GLU A 115 -18.21 -1.20 -0.21
CA GLU A 115 -18.50 -2.59 -0.56
C GLU A 115 -19.97 -2.82 -0.85
N GLN A 116 -20.88 -2.25 -0.04
CA GLN A 116 -22.32 -2.41 -0.25
C GLN A 116 -22.85 -1.72 -1.51
N LYS A 117 -22.37 -0.50 -1.81
CA LYS A 117 -22.96 0.36 -2.83
C LYS A 117 -22.23 0.31 -4.17
N VAL A 118 -20.92 0.05 -4.15
CA VAL A 118 -20.03 0.12 -5.32
C VAL A 118 -19.29 -1.21 -5.54
N GLY A 119 -18.73 -1.78 -4.46
CA GLY A 119 -17.96 -3.03 -4.48
C GLY A 119 -18.78 -4.21 -4.98
N GLY A 120 -18.21 -5.01 -5.89
CA GLY A 120 -18.86 -6.15 -6.52
C GLY A 120 -19.16 -5.96 -8.01
N LYS A 121 -20.23 -6.55 -8.53
CA LYS A 121 -20.56 -6.60 -9.98
C LYS A 121 -21.00 -5.25 -10.60
N ARG A 122 -21.14 -4.19 -9.80
CA ARG A 122 -21.75 -2.91 -10.22
C ARG A 122 -20.71 -1.84 -10.53
N GLY A 123 -19.64 -1.77 -9.74
CA GLY A 123 -18.53 -0.85 -9.96
C GLY A 123 -17.42 -1.45 -10.80
N HIS A 124 -16.52 -0.59 -11.25
CA HIS A 124 -15.26 -1.00 -11.88
C HIS A 124 -14.02 -0.62 -11.09
N TRP A 125 -14.22 -0.02 -9.93
CA TRP A 125 -13.19 0.29 -8.96
C TRP A 125 -13.16 -0.81 -7.91
N GLN A 126 -11.95 -1.30 -7.64
CA GLN A 126 -11.69 -2.17 -6.52
C GLN A 126 -11.05 -1.33 -5.41
N LEU A 127 -11.70 -1.26 -4.26
CA LEU A 127 -11.13 -0.68 -3.05
C LEU A 127 -10.22 -1.73 -2.41
N THR A 128 -8.94 -1.41 -2.32
CA THR A 128 -7.96 -2.18 -1.55
C THR A 128 -7.44 -1.32 -0.41
N ARG A 129 -7.22 -1.95 0.74
CA ARG A 129 -6.55 -1.30 1.85
C ARG A 129 -5.04 -1.33 1.61
N GLU A 130 -4.37 -0.24 1.98
CA GLU A 130 -2.94 -0.23 2.35
C GLU A 130 -1.97 -0.88 1.33
N SER A 131 -2.24 -0.75 0.04
CA SER A 131 -1.45 -1.40 -1.01
C SER A 131 -0.32 -0.53 -1.56
N GLU A 132 -0.29 0.78 -1.26
CA GLU A 132 0.74 1.69 -1.77
C GLU A 132 1.23 2.66 -0.69
N VAL A 133 2.52 2.98 -0.73
CA VAL A 133 3.20 3.89 0.18
C VAL A 133 3.86 4.94 -0.66
N LEU A 134 3.49 6.20 -0.44
CA LEU A 134 4.14 7.34 -1.05
C LEU A 134 5.48 7.58 -0.34
N LEU A 135 6.56 7.39 -1.08
CA LEU A 135 7.92 7.67 -0.62
C LEU A 135 8.20 9.17 -0.76
N LEU A 136 8.46 9.84 0.36
CA LEU A 136 8.63 11.29 0.48
C LEU A 136 10.06 11.61 0.95
N GLY A 137 11.06 11.28 0.12
CA GLY A 137 12.47 11.46 0.48
C GLY A 137 12.88 10.61 1.69
N ASP A 138 13.00 11.22 2.86
CA ASP A 138 13.39 10.61 4.13
C ASP A 138 12.19 10.08 4.96
N THR A 139 10.97 10.27 4.46
CA THR A 139 9.76 9.81 5.12
C THR A 139 8.82 9.09 4.17
N VAL A 140 7.76 8.52 4.72
CA VAL A 140 6.68 7.94 3.94
C VAL A 140 5.31 8.46 4.36
N MET A 141 4.40 8.50 3.42
CA MET A 141 2.96 8.62 3.63
C MET A 141 2.32 7.30 3.21
N VAL A 142 1.48 6.73 4.08
CA VAL A 142 0.75 5.50 3.81
C VAL A 142 -0.72 5.90 3.75
N PRO A 143 -1.32 5.97 2.54
CA PRO A 143 -2.73 6.24 2.41
C PRO A 143 -3.59 5.12 3.00
N ASP A 144 -4.77 5.48 3.53
CA ASP A 144 -5.72 4.52 4.10
C ASP A 144 -6.23 3.51 3.05
N PHE A 145 -6.55 4.00 1.84
CA PHE A 145 -7.10 3.18 0.77
C PHE A 145 -6.49 3.45 -0.60
N VAL A 146 -6.63 2.47 -1.50
CA VAL A 146 -6.35 2.59 -2.92
C VAL A 146 -7.51 2.04 -3.73
N LEU A 147 -8.08 2.88 -4.59
CA LEU A 147 -9.05 2.50 -5.62
C LEU A 147 -8.29 2.17 -6.90
N THR A 148 -8.45 0.95 -7.40
CA THR A 148 -7.80 0.47 -8.64
C THR A 148 -8.85 0.13 -9.70
N ASP A 149 -8.67 0.57 -10.95
CA ASP A 149 -9.56 0.18 -12.05
C ASP A 149 -9.37 -1.31 -12.39
N THR A 150 -10.46 -2.07 -12.34
CA THR A 150 -10.50 -3.49 -12.69
C THR A 150 -10.02 -3.83 -14.11
N ASN A 151 -9.98 -2.86 -15.03
CA ASN A 151 -9.47 -3.04 -16.39
C ASN A 151 -8.04 -2.53 -16.60
N ASP A 152 -7.49 -1.74 -15.67
CA ASP A 152 -6.16 -1.17 -15.76
C ASP A 152 -5.56 -0.96 -14.36
N GLU A 153 -4.68 -1.87 -13.96
CA GLU A 153 -4.00 -1.83 -12.67
C GLU A 153 -3.15 -0.57 -12.47
N LYS A 154 -2.79 0.17 -13.53
CA LYS A 154 -2.05 1.43 -13.41
C LYS A 154 -2.95 2.61 -13.08
N ARG A 155 -4.26 2.50 -13.33
CA ARG A 155 -5.24 3.55 -13.07
C ARG A 155 -5.67 3.44 -11.61
N ARG A 156 -4.95 4.15 -10.74
CA ARG A 156 -5.09 4.07 -9.29
C ARG A 156 -5.31 5.45 -8.67
N ILE A 157 -6.24 5.55 -7.73
CA ILE A 157 -6.46 6.74 -6.90
C ILE A 157 -6.25 6.35 -5.45
N LEU A 158 -5.32 7.03 -4.80
CA LEU A 158 -5.04 6.90 -3.36
C LEU A 158 -6.08 7.73 -2.61
N VAL A 159 -6.61 7.22 -1.50
CA VAL A 159 -7.60 7.93 -0.68
C VAL A 159 -7.10 7.96 0.75
N GLU A 160 -7.10 9.16 1.34
CA GLU A 160 -6.69 9.39 2.71
C GLU A 160 -7.80 10.09 3.50
N LEU A 161 -8.19 9.51 4.63
CA LEU A 161 -9.17 10.09 5.53
C LEU A 161 -8.46 10.91 6.60
N VAL A 162 -8.92 12.15 6.76
CA VAL A 162 -8.37 13.13 7.70
C VAL A 162 -9.47 13.45 8.72
N GLY A 163 -9.55 12.61 9.74
CA GLY A 163 -10.50 12.72 10.85
C GLY A 163 -9.96 13.49 12.06
N PHE A 164 -10.50 13.19 13.25
CA PHE A 164 -10.20 13.86 14.52
C PHE A 164 -8.74 13.68 14.94
N TRP A 165 -7.89 14.66 14.64
CA TRP A 165 -6.49 14.65 15.02
C TRP A 165 -6.09 15.95 15.72
N HIS A 166 -5.13 15.85 16.65
CA HIS A 166 -4.53 17.01 17.30
C HIS A 166 -3.95 17.98 16.24
N PRO A 167 -4.07 19.32 16.37
CA PRO A 167 -3.66 20.27 15.34
C PRO A 167 -2.22 20.09 14.82
N GLN A 168 -1.29 19.69 15.69
CA GLN A 168 0.10 19.43 15.32
C GLN A 168 0.28 18.19 14.41
N TYR A 169 -0.57 17.17 14.56
CA TYR A 169 -0.58 16.00 13.68
C TYR A 169 -1.08 16.39 12.28
N LEU A 170 -2.15 17.18 12.23
CA LEU A 170 -2.74 17.64 10.98
C LEU A 170 -1.77 18.49 10.17
N ARG A 171 -1.03 19.41 10.80
CA ARG A 171 0.04 20.18 10.13
C ARG A 171 1.10 19.28 9.48
N ARG A 172 1.63 18.30 10.22
CA ARG A 172 2.59 17.33 9.69
C ARG A 172 2.02 16.51 8.53
N LYS A 173 0.72 16.19 8.57
CA LYS A 173 0.02 15.46 7.51
C LYS A 173 -0.10 16.33 6.25
N VAL A 174 -0.50 17.58 6.38
CA VAL A 174 -0.56 18.56 5.28
C VAL A 174 0.82 18.77 4.64
N GLU A 175 1.89 18.90 5.46
CA GLU A 175 3.27 19.00 4.96
C GLU A 175 3.66 17.80 4.10
N LYS A 176 3.29 16.58 4.53
CA LYS A 176 3.55 15.35 3.77
C LYS A 176 2.77 15.28 2.47
N VAL A 177 1.49 15.64 2.48
CA VAL A 177 0.67 15.72 1.25
C VAL A 177 1.30 16.70 0.28
N ARG A 178 1.71 17.88 0.77
CA ARG A 178 2.35 18.89 -0.07
C ARG A 178 3.69 18.40 -0.63
N ALA A 179 4.50 17.72 0.17
CA ALA A 179 5.75 17.12 -0.28
C ALA A 179 5.53 15.99 -1.30
N ALA A 180 4.40 15.27 -1.22
CA ALA A 180 4.08 14.19 -2.13
C ALA A 180 3.82 14.67 -3.57
N GLN A 181 3.31 15.90 -3.74
CA GLN A 181 2.88 16.44 -5.05
C GLN A 181 2.09 15.40 -5.87
N CYS A 182 1.26 14.61 -5.19
CA CYS A 182 0.62 13.44 -5.76
C CYS A 182 -0.75 13.82 -6.35
N ALA A 183 -0.83 13.89 -7.68
CA ALA A 183 -2.04 14.26 -8.41
C ALA A 183 -3.15 13.19 -8.36
N HIS A 184 -2.80 11.94 -8.01
CA HIS A 184 -3.73 10.82 -7.88
C HIS A 184 -4.03 10.49 -6.39
N LEU A 185 -3.87 11.47 -5.49
CA LEU A 185 -4.26 11.38 -4.09
C LEU A 185 -5.51 12.24 -3.84
N LEU A 186 -6.52 11.63 -3.21
CA LEU A 186 -7.76 12.26 -2.77
C LEU A 186 -7.77 12.33 -1.24
N LEU A 187 -7.98 13.52 -0.71
CA LEU A 187 -8.13 13.76 0.72
C LEU A 187 -9.60 13.93 1.09
N LEU A 188 -10.06 13.17 2.09
CA LEU A 188 -11.38 13.32 2.69
C LEU A 188 -11.20 13.97 4.06
N VAL A 189 -11.55 15.25 4.21
CA VAL A 189 -11.24 16.05 5.39
C VAL A 189 -12.48 16.37 6.20
N TYR A 190 -12.45 16.05 7.49
CA TYR A 190 -13.54 16.38 8.41
C TYR A 190 -13.59 17.89 8.70
N LYS A 191 -14.73 18.55 8.41
CA LYS A 191 -14.94 19.99 8.59
C LYS A 191 -14.84 20.47 10.04
N GLY A 192 -15.04 19.59 11.02
CA GLY A 192 -14.88 19.96 12.43
C GLY A 192 -13.42 20.08 12.87
N LEU A 193 -12.46 19.84 11.98
CA LEU A 193 -11.07 20.23 12.20
C LEU A 193 -10.96 21.75 12.06
N ASN A 194 -10.25 22.39 12.99
CA ASN A 194 -9.96 23.83 12.96
C ASN A 194 -8.89 24.15 11.89
N VAL A 195 -9.06 23.61 10.69
CA VAL A 195 -8.19 23.78 9.53
C VAL A 195 -9.03 24.29 8.39
N THR A 196 -8.57 25.40 7.85
CA THR A 196 -9.25 26.14 6.81
C THR A 196 -8.80 25.58 5.44
N GLU A 197 -9.63 25.78 4.41
CA GLU A 197 -9.36 25.25 3.06
C GLU A 197 -8.02 25.77 2.51
N GLU A 198 -7.56 26.94 2.97
CA GLU A 198 -6.27 27.56 2.63
C GLU A 198 -5.08 26.65 2.96
N ALA A 199 -5.17 25.78 3.97
CA ALA A 199 -4.08 24.87 4.31
C ALA A 199 -3.75 23.89 3.15
N PHE A 200 -4.71 23.67 2.26
CA PHE A 200 -4.62 22.72 1.15
C PHE A 200 -4.52 23.39 -0.23
N GLN A 201 -4.45 24.73 -0.33
CA GLN A 201 -4.44 25.41 -1.64
C GLN A 201 -3.23 25.05 -2.53
N ASP A 202 -2.08 24.72 -1.93
CA ASP A 202 -0.84 24.40 -2.66
C ASP A 202 -0.58 22.90 -2.82
N VAL A 203 -1.59 22.04 -2.63
CA VAL A 203 -1.44 20.59 -2.81
C VAL A 203 -1.91 20.17 -4.19
N ALA A 204 -1.20 19.25 -4.83
CA ALA A 204 -1.63 18.66 -6.11
C ALA A 204 -2.83 17.70 -5.95
N SER A 205 -3.20 17.38 -4.72
CA SER A 205 -4.26 16.44 -4.35
C SER A 205 -5.63 17.10 -4.35
N GLU A 206 -6.66 16.35 -4.72
CA GLU A 206 -8.06 16.80 -4.55
C GLU A 206 -8.48 16.69 -3.09
N VAL A 207 -9.37 17.58 -2.65
CA VAL A 207 -9.83 17.63 -1.26
C VAL A 207 -11.36 17.73 -1.22
N ILE A 208 -12.00 16.79 -0.54
CA ILE A 208 -13.43 16.82 -0.24
C ILE A 208 -13.61 17.02 1.26
N PHE A 209 -14.34 18.07 1.63
CA PHE A 209 -14.65 18.36 3.02
C PHE A 209 -16.02 17.82 3.43
N PHE A 210 -16.08 17.02 4.49
CA PHE A 210 -17.31 16.40 4.97
C PHE A 210 -17.61 16.75 6.44
N GLN A 211 -18.89 16.78 6.82
CA GLN A 211 -19.29 17.13 8.18
C GLN A 211 -19.47 15.93 9.11
N HIS A 212 -19.88 14.76 8.63
CA HIS A 212 -20.17 13.58 9.47
C HIS A 212 -19.50 12.34 8.87
N SER A 213 -19.81 12.04 7.61
CA SER A 213 -19.13 11.04 6.79
C SER A 213 -18.94 11.55 5.36
N PRO A 214 -17.92 11.07 4.62
CA PRO A 214 -17.78 11.37 3.20
C PRO A 214 -18.99 10.83 2.41
N VAL A 215 -19.57 11.64 1.52
CA VAL A 215 -20.68 11.20 0.68
C VAL A 215 -20.11 10.35 -0.46
N LEU A 216 -20.33 9.03 -0.41
CA LEU A 216 -19.70 8.10 -1.35
C LEU A 216 -19.94 8.43 -2.83
N LYS A 217 -21.13 8.94 -3.18
CA LYS A 217 -21.43 9.35 -4.56
C LYS A 217 -20.50 10.46 -5.05
N GLU A 218 -20.31 11.50 -4.22
CA GLU A 218 -19.42 12.62 -4.50
C GLU A 218 -17.96 12.15 -4.58
N VAL A 219 -17.55 11.29 -3.64
CA VAL A 219 -16.20 10.68 -3.66
C VAL A 219 -15.96 9.94 -4.98
N MET A 220 -16.90 9.13 -5.44
CA MET A 220 -16.74 8.37 -6.68
C MET A 220 -16.76 9.26 -7.92
N GLU A 221 -17.59 10.30 -7.97
CA GLU A 221 -17.58 11.28 -9.08
C GLU A 221 -16.24 12.02 -9.18
N THR A 222 -15.65 12.39 -8.04
CA THR A 222 -14.31 12.98 -7.97
C THR A 222 -13.23 11.97 -8.39
N VAL A 223 -13.32 10.72 -7.94
CA VAL A 223 -12.39 9.64 -8.35
C VAL A 223 -12.38 9.46 -9.87
N GLU A 224 -13.55 9.43 -10.52
CA GLU A 224 -13.64 9.34 -11.99
C GLU A 224 -12.98 10.54 -12.67
N THR A 225 -13.29 11.75 -12.19
CA THR A 225 -12.74 13.00 -12.74
C THR A 225 -11.22 13.05 -12.59
N MET A 226 -10.69 12.66 -11.43
CA MET A 226 -9.26 12.54 -11.18
C MET A 226 -8.63 11.49 -12.09
N ALA A 227 -9.23 10.32 -12.22
CA ALA A 227 -8.70 9.24 -13.04
C ALA A 227 -8.65 9.62 -14.52
N GLU A 228 -9.64 10.37 -15.01
CA GLU A 228 -9.65 10.94 -16.37
C GLU A 228 -8.56 11.98 -16.55
N ARG A 229 -8.39 12.90 -15.58
CA ARG A 229 -7.37 13.95 -15.61
C ARG A 229 -5.94 13.41 -15.56
N VAL A 230 -5.69 12.39 -14.74
CA VAL A 230 -4.34 11.84 -14.50
C VAL A 230 -3.95 10.79 -15.55
N TYR A 231 -4.86 9.90 -15.91
CA TYR A 231 -4.56 8.74 -16.76
C TYR A 231 -5.21 8.79 -18.14
N GLY A 232 -6.05 9.80 -18.41
CA GLY A 232 -6.82 9.90 -19.65
C GLY A 232 -8.06 8.98 -19.66
N PRO A 233 -8.69 8.81 -20.85
CA PRO A 233 -9.93 8.09 -21.00
C PRO A 233 -9.81 6.63 -20.63
N ARG A 234 -10.84 6.13 -19.94
CA ARG A 234 -10.90 4.75 -19.47
C ARG A 234 -10.71 3.75 -20.63
N PRO A 235 -9.78 2.79 -20.53
CA PRO A 235 -9.60 1.77 -21.56
C PRO A 235 -10.82 0.85 -21.66
N ARG A 236 -11.22 0.51 -22.90
CA ARG A 236 -12.31 -0.44 -23.14
C ARG A 236 -11.92 -1.83 -22.64
N ARG A 237 -12.86 -2.50 -21.96
CA ARG A 237 -12.72 -3.87 -21.46
C ARG A 237 -12.23 -4.79 -22.58
N LYS A 238 -11.02 -5.37 -22.45
CA LYS A 238 -10.55 -6.42 -23.36
C LYS A 238 -11.53 -7.58 -23.25
N ARG A 239 -12.25 -7.89 -24.34
CA ARG A 239 -13.04 -9.13 -24.40
C ARG A 239 -12.05 -10.28 -24.36
N GLU A 240 -12.07 -11.07 -23.29
CA GLU A 240 -11.44 -12.38 -23.30
C GLU A 240 -12.10 -13.19 -24.43
N HIS A 241 -11.38 -13.35 -25.54
CA HIS A 241 -11.76 -14.28 -26.58
C HIS A 241 -11.61 -15.69 -25.98
N THR A 242 -12.69 -16.18 -25.37
CA THR A 242 -12.85 -17.61 -25.12
C THR A 242 -12.89 -18.27 -26.49
N TYR A 243 -11.76 -18.86 -26.88
CA TYR A 243 -11.68 -19.76 -28.02
C TYR A 243 -12.58 -20.96 -27.68
N LYS A 244 -13.85 -20.92 -28.11
CA LYS A 244 -14.68 -22.12 -28.17
C LYS A 244 -14.04 -23.04 -29.19
N GLU A 245 -13.31 -24.03 -28.68
CA GLU A 245 -12.73 -25.10 -29.47
C GLU A 245 -13.85 -25.78 -30.28
N LYS A 246 -13.89 -25.49 -31.58
CA LYS A 246 -14.83 -26.13 -32.50
C LYS A 246 -14.48 -27.62 -32.53
N ARG A 247 -15.29 -28.43 -31.85
CA ARG A 247 -15.30 -29.90 -32.02
C ARG A 247 -15.35 -30.23 -33.51
N ARG A 248 -14.26 -30.79 -34.05
CA ARG A 248 -14.24 -31.39 -35.39
C ARG A 248 -15.21 -32.58 -35.42
N PRO A 249 -16.02 -32.76 -36.46
CA PRO A 249 -16.82 -33.96 -36.60
C PRO A 249 -15.90 -35.15 -36.86
N LYS A 250 -16.11 -36.27 -36.15
CA LYS A 250 -15.44 -37.54 -36.42
C LYS A 250 -15.83 -37.97 -37.84
N LYS A 251 -14.85 -38.11 -38.72
CA LYS A 251 -15.01 -38.83 -40.00
C LYS A 251 -15.42 -40.26 -39.68
N ALA A 252 -16.59 -40.67 -40.16
CA ALA A 252 -16.96 -42.07 -40.28
C ALA A 252 -15.99 -42.74 -41.26
N GLY A 253 -15.16 -43.64 -40.75
CA GLY A 253 -14.35 -44.54 -41.58
C GLY A 253 -15.25 -45.63 -42.13
N ALA A 254 -15.43 -45.63 -43.44
CA ALA A 254 -15.97 -46.74 -44.18
C ALA A 254 -14.90 -47.82 -44.38
N GLY A 255 -15.32 -49.08 -44.39
CA GLY A 255 -14.65 -50.15 -45.13
C GLY A 255 -13.84 -51.15 -44.30
N ASN A 256 -14.45 -52.29 -43.99
CA ASN A 256 -13.87 -53.55 -44.44
C ASN A 256 -14.98 -54.59 -44.63
N ALA A 257 -15.11 -55.02 -45.89
CA ALA A 257 -15.88 -56.18 -46.32
C ALA A 257 -15.07 -57.47 -46.08
N PRO A 258 -15.70 -58.65 -46.07
CA PRO A 258 -15.06 -59.92 -45.74
C PRO A 258 -14.46 -60.59 -46.98
N GLU A 259 -13.36 -61.31 -46.81
CA GLU A 259 -12.94 -62.35 -47.75
C GLU A 259 -12.71 -63.66 -47.00
N ALA A 260 -13.39 -64.68 -47.49
CA ALA A 260 -13.28 -66.07 -47.08
C ALA A 260 -12.27 -66.79 -47.99
N SER A 261 -11.43 -67.63 -47.40
CA SER A 261 -10.99 -68.95 -47.90
C SER A 261 -10.26 -69.67 -46.79
#